data_AF-A0A2I2GGP2-F1
#
_entry.id   AF-A0A2I2GGP2-F1
#
_cell.length_a   1.000
_cell.length_b   1.000
_cell.length_c   1.000
_cell.angle_alpha   90.00
_cell.angle_beta   90.00
_cell.angle_gamma   90.00
#
_symmetry.space_group_name_H-M   'P 1'
#
loop_
_entity.id
_entity.type
_entity.pdbx_description
1 polymer ?
#
loop_
_entity_poly.entity_id
_entity_poly.type
_entity_poly.pdbx_seq_one_letter_code
_entity_poly.pdbx_strand_id
1 'polypeptide(L)'
;MASIQKILEAVTTLSTIQDEDKQSLLIHRKELESAINNLQDVLQSSNCTTQSAQGIAIPPRATLSDTTKQGHLNKLLPPDPSSPGLCGNTLEDLPHSVKAVLKTLSKRLQQIRTCTYRPEGLAIPNELTTEDPRVVDIFLVCGRRNLEDFFRAGLSALSLADDYADWAEAVAYPSRLDALSKDLDTKDGAHYLKYTKACSRFADPKRASVYIEYGIKYRFFERLCMIRSQGPTCNDVSTLPHRQLGFTSLLFFAWTSFYRCRYQDLPALASALLATEEFRKIAEKSNEEIELCLKAHKGKAARLFHY
;
A
#
# COMPACT_ATOMS: atom_id res chain seq x y z
N MET A 1 2.76 -20.51 -43.40
CA MET A 1 1.40 -20.00 -43.10
C MET A 1 0.64 -20.83 -42.04
N ALA A 2 0.87 -22.14 -41.90
CA ALA A 2 0.18 -22.99 -40.90
C ALA A 2 0.42 -22.64 -39.41
N SER A 3 1.45 -21.84 -39.08
CA SER A 3 1.79 -21.47 -37.70
C SER A 3 0.95 -20.28 -37.18
N ILE A 4 0.67 -19.28 -38.01
CA ILE A 4 -0.12 -18.10 -37.62
C ILE A 4 -1.58 -18.47 -37.35
N GLN A 5 -2.13 -19.39 -38.14
CA GLN A 5 -3.51 -19.83 -37.98
C GLN A 5 -3.71 -20.62 -36.68
N LYS A 6 -2.73 -21.43 -36.29
CA LYS A 6 -2.73 -22.12 -34.98
C LYS A 6 -2.59 -21.15 -33.80
N ILE A 7 -1.85 -20.06 -33.98
CA ILE A 7 -1.73 -18.99 -32.96
C ILE A 7 -3.08 -18.27 -32.79
N LEU A 8 -3.75 -17.92 -33.88
CA LEU A 8 -5.07 -17.28 -33.85
C LEU A 8 -6.13 -18.20 -33.23
N GLU A 9 -6.08 -19.50 -33.54
CA GLU A 9 -6.97 -20.50 -32.96
C GLU A 9 -6.76 -20.66 -31.44
N ALA A 10 -5.51 -20.65 -30.98
CA ALA A 10 -5.18 -20.68 -29.56
C ALA A 10 -5.65 -19.41 -28.82
N VAL A 11 -5.45 -18.22 -29.42
CA VAL A 11 -5.93 -16.94 -28.85
C VAL A 11 -7.46 -16.90 -28.78
N THR A 12 -8.14 -17.41 -29.80
CA THR A 12 -9.61 -17.48 -29.81
C THR A 12 -10.12 -18.41 -28.72
N THR A 13 -9.48 -19.57 -28.56
CA THR A 13 -9.81 -20.55 -27.51
C THR A 13 -9.63 -19.94 -26.11
N LEU A 14 -8.53 -19.21 -25.88
CA LEU A 14 -8.27 -18.51 -24.62
C LEU A 14 -9.29 -17.39 -24.36
N SER A 15 -9.78 -16.71 -25.40
CA SER A 15 -10.81 -15.67 -25.30
C SER A 15 -12.19 -16.23 -24.97
N THR A 16 -12.43 -17.52 -25.19
CA THR A 16 -13.72 -18.18 -24.92
C THR A 16 -13.80 -18.89 -23.57
N ILE A 17 -12.72 -18.83 -22.76
CA ILE A 17 -12.68 -19.48 -21.44
C ILE A 17 -13.60 -18.75 -20.46
N GLN A 18 -14.51 -19.50 -19.83
CA GLN A 18 -15.46 -18.98 -18.86
C GLN A 18 -14.76 -18.54 -17.56
N ASP A 19 -15.38 -17.64 -16.80
CA ASP A 19 -14.77 -17.03 -15.61
C ASP A 19 -14.40 -18.05 -14.51
N GLU A 20 -15.12 -19.17 -14.46
CA GLU A 20 -14.88 -20.28 -13.52
C GLU A 20 -13.54 -20.99 -13.80
N ASP A 21 -13.15 -21.10 -15.07
CA ASP A 21 -11.88 -21.70 -15.51
C ASP A 21 -10.71 -20.71 -15.49
N LYS A 22 -10.97 -19.41 -15.34
CA LYS A 22 -9.89 -18.40 -15.19
C LYS A 22 -9.15 -18.56 -13.88
N GLN A 23 -9.81 -19.03 -12.83
CA GLN A 23 -9.20 -19.29 -11.52
C GLN A 23 -8.20 -20.44 -11.56
N SER A 24 -8.47 -21.51 -12.32
CA SER A 24 -7.53 -22.62 -12.49
C SER A 24 -6.30 -22.22 -13.33
N LEU A 25 -6.46 -21.26 -14.25
CA LEU A 25 -5.37 -20.70 -15.06
C LEU A 25 -4.44 -19.75 -14.29
N LEU A 26 -4.85 -19.21 -13.14
CA LEU A 26 -3.98 -18.34 -12.32
C LEU A 26 -2.73 -19.08 -11.83
N ILE A 27 -2.82 -20.39 -11.63
CA ILE A 27 -1.68 -21.24 -11.23
C ILE A 27 -0.58 -21.21 -12.32
N HIS A 28 -0.98 -21.09 -13.59
CA HIS A 28 -0.08 -21.10 -14.76
C HIS A 28 0.25 -19.69 -15.28
N ARG A 29 -0.05 -18.63 -14.52
CA ARG A 29 0.13 -17.23 -14.95
C ARG A 29 1.52 -16.92 -15.50
N LYS A 30 2.57 -17.42 -14.84
CA LYS A 30 3.97 -17.18 -15.27
C LYS A 30 4.30 -17.83 -16.60
N GLU A 31 3.74 -19.02 -16.87
CA GLU A 31 3.94 -19.75 -18.12
C GLU A 31 3.20 -19.05 -19.27
N LEU A 32 2.00 -18.53 -19.00
CA LEU A 32 1.23 -17.72 -19.95
C LEU A 32 1.91 -16.38 -20.27
N GLU A 33 2.42 -15.66 -19.27
CA GLU A 33 3.19 -14.42 -19.48
C GLU A 33 4.46 -14.69 -20.29
N SER A 34 5.18 -15.79 -20.02
CA SER A 34 6.34 -16.18 -20.81
C SER A 34 5.98 -16.53 -22.26
N ALA A 35 4.86 -17.22 -22.49
CA ALA A 35 4.39 -17.56 -23.83
C ALA A 35 4.03 -16.29 -24.64
N ILE A 36 3.39 -15.30 -24.00
CA ILE A 36 3.05 -14.02 -24.62
C ILE A 36 4.30 -13.23 -25.01
N ASN A 37 5.29 -13.15 -24.12
CA ASN A 37 6.55 -12.44 -24.41
C ASN A 37 7.29 -13.10 -25.58
N ASN A 38 7.37 -14.44 -25.60
CA ASN A 38 7.98 -15.17 -26.71
C ASN A 38 7.24 -14.93 -28.04
N LEU A 39 5.92 -14.84 -28.01
CA LEU A 39 5.09 -14.52 -29.18
C LEU A 39 5.33 -13.10 -29.68
N GLN A 40 5.44 -12.12 -28.77
CA GLN A 40 5.75 -10.74 -29.11
C GLN A 40 7.13 -10.61 -29.74
N ASP A 41 8.14 -11.30 -29.20
CA ASP A 41 9.50 -11.31 -29.76
C ASP A 41 9.53 -11.86 -31.18
N VAL A 42 8.80 -12.95 -31.45
CA VAL A 42 8.70 -13.55 -32.79
C VAL A 42 8.00 -12.61 -33.78
N LEU A 43 6.95 -11.91 -33.33
CA LEU A 43 6.21 -10.97 -34.17
C LEU A 43 6.97 -9.66 -34.42
N GLN A 44 7.71 -9.15 -33.43
CA GLN A 44 8.51 -7.93 -33.57
C GLN A 44 9.80 -8.14 -34.36
N SER A 45 10.40 -9.34 -34.28
CA SER A 45 11.58 -9.70 -35.08
C SER A 45 11.32 -9.73 -36.59
N SER A 46 10.04 -9.71 -37.01
CA SER A 46 9.65 -9.71 -38.42
C SER A 46 9.58 -8.31 -39.06
N ASN A 47 9.70 -7.23 -38.28
CA ASN A 47 9.57 -5.85 -38.77
C ASN A 47 10.85 -5.04 -38.52
N CYS A 48 11.93 -5.33 -39.26
CA CYS A 48 13.06 -4.41 -39.33
C CYS A 48 13.71 -4.41 -40.72
N THR A 49 13.22 -3.55 -41.61
CA THR A 49 14.00 -3.01 -42.73
C THR A 49 13.44 -1.63 -43.14
N THR A 50 14.36 -0.71 -43.47
CA THR A 50 14.23 0.69 -43.97
C THR A 50 14.10 1.78 -42.89
N GLN A 51 15.18 2.54 -42.58
CA GLN A 51 15.70 3.77 -43.25
C GLN A 51 14.67 4.92 -43.23
N SER A 52 14.95 6.21 -43.06
CA SER A 52 16.10 7.09 -42.75
C SER A 52 15.54 8.54 -42.75
N ALA A 53 16.26 9.47 -42.11
CA ALA A 53 16.33 10.92 -42.41
C ALA A 53 15.25 11.93 -41.94
N GLN A 54 15.68 12.75 -40.96
CA GLN A 54 15.82 14.23 -40.94
C GLN A 54 14.67 15.18 -41.39
N GLY A 55 14.41 16.24 -40.58
CA GLY A 55 13.87 17.52 -41.07
C GLY A 55 13.26 18.53 -40.08
N ILE A 56 14.10 19.44 -39.54
CA ILE A 56 13.97 20.93 -39.50
C ILE A 56 12.74 21.68 -38.85
N ALA A 57 13.08 22.53 -37.85
CA ALA A 57 12.69 23.93 -37.49
C ALA A 57 11.24 24.43 -37.12
N ILE A 58 11.13 24.92 -35.86
CA ILE A 58 10.61 26.18 -35.21
C ILE A 58 9.45 27.09 -35.81
N PRO A 59 8.86 28.08 -35.07
CA PRO A 59 7.48 28.16 -34.51
C PRO A 59 6.59 29.29 -35.14
N PRO A 60 5.36 29.64 -34.66
CA PRO A 60 5.20 30.71 -33.62
C PRO A 60 3.87 30.77 -32.77
N ARG A 61 4.01 31.31 -31.53
CA ARG A 61 3.29 32.39 -30.80
C ARG A 61 1.73 32.54 -30.67
N ALA A 62 1.34 32.89 -29.42
CA ALA A 62 0.13 33.59 -28.87
C ALA A 62 -1.17 32.75 -28.72
N THR A 63 -1.99 32.82 -27.66
CA THR A 63 -2.43 33.98 -26.84
C THR A 63 -3.04 33.54 -25.49
N LEU A 64 -3.19 34.51 -24.59
CA LEU A 64 -3.74 34.51 -23.23
C LEU A 64 -5.18 33.98 -23.00
N SER A 65 -5.48 33.80 -21.71
CA SER A 65 -6.78 33.71 -20.98
C SER A 65 -7.15 32.27 -20.59
N ASP A 66 -7.62 31.93 -19.39
CA ASP A 66 -8.18 32.72 -18.30
C ASP A 66 -8.08 31.92 -16.98
N THR A 67 -8.01 32.63 -15.86
CA THR A 67 -7.72 32.05 -14.53
C THR A 67 -8.99 31.54 -13.88
N THR A 68 -9.26 30.24 -13.96
CA THR A 68 -10.32 29.60 -13.16
C THR A 68 -9.69 28.66 -12.13
N LYS A 69 -9.85 28.99 -10.85
CA LYS A 69 -9.49 28.13 -9.70
C LYS A 69 -10.35 26.86 -9.74
N GLN A 70 -9.82 25.79 -10.32
CA GLN A 70 -10.37 24.44 -10.20
C GLN A 70 -9.43 23.56 -9.38
N GLY A 71 -10.06 22.84 -8.45
CA GLY A 71 -9.42 22.05 -7.41
C GLY A 71 -8.48 20.97 -7.93
N HIS A 72 -7.45 20.75 -7.13
CA HIS A 72 -6.27 19.94 -7.36
C HIS A 72 -6.57 18.42 -7.30
N LEU A 73 -7.39 17.89 -8.21
CA LEU A 73 -7.79 16.46 -8.22
C LEU A 73 -6.87 15.53 -9.04
N ASN A 74 -5.82 16.04 -9.69
CA ASN A 74 -4.94 15.23 -10.56
C ASN A 74 -3.81 14.47 -9.83
N LYS A 75 -3.82 14.34 -8.49
CA LYS A 75 -2.66 13.81 -7.74
C LYS A 75 -2.79 12.36 -7.26
N LEU A 76 -3.91 11.69 -7.53
CA LEU A 76 -4.14 10.30 -7.13
C LEU A 76 -4.44 9.34 -8.28
N LEU A 77 -4.63 9.82 -9.51
CA LEU A 77 -4.70 8.95 -10.69
C LEU A 77 -3.31 8.47 -11.11
N PRO A 78 -3.19 7.23 -11.64
CA PRO A 78 -1.98 6.81 -12.34
C PRO A 78 -1.73 7.72 -13.56
N PRO A 79 -0.46 8.02 -13.91
CA PRO A 79 -0.14 8.83 -15.07
C PRO A 79 -0.60 8.16 -16.38
N ASP A 80 -1.02 8.98 -17.33
CA ASP A 80 -1.45 8.58 -18.67
C ASP A 80 -0.37 7.76 -19.40
N PRO A 81 -0.70 6.62 -20.04
CA PRO A 81 0.26 5.80 -20.78
C PRO A 81 0.76 6.44 -22.09
N SER A 82 0.33 7.67 -22.41
CA SER A 82 0.70 8.38 -23.65
C SER A 82 1.81 9.42 -23.48
N SER A 83 2.37 9.60 -22.27
CA SER A 83 3.54 10.47 -22.06
C SER A 83 4.85 9.70 -22.25
N PRO A 84 5.72 10.11 -23.20
CA PRO A 84 7.03 9.51 -23.35
C PRO A 84 7.95 9.99 -22.22
N GLY A 85 8.25 9.10 -21.27
CA GLY A 85 9.42 9.21 -20.37
C GLY A 85 9.13 9.57 -18.92
N LEU A 86 8.82 8.57 -18.09
CA LEU A 86 8.95 8.63 -16.62
C LEU A 86 9.68 7.38 -16.08
N CYS A 87 10.68 6.90 -16.82
CA CYS A 87 11.61 5.85 -16.38
C CYS A 87 12.89 6.42 -15.73
N GLY A 88 12.81 7.60 -15.10
CA GLY A 88 14.01 8.36 -14.69
C GLY A 88 13.88 9.17 -13.42
N ASN A 89 12.98 8.85 -12.49
CA ASN A 89 13.00 9.50 -11.19
C ASN A 89 14.20 8.96 -10.41
N THR A 90 15.32 9.67 -10.49
CA THR A 90 16.47 9.38 -9.65
C THR A 90 16.05 9.50 -8.19
N LEU A 91 16.64 8.68 -7.31
CA LEU A 91 16.37 8.72 -5.87
C LEU A 91 16.58 10.13 -5.27
N GLU A 92 17.33 10.98 -5.99
CA GLU A 92 17.61 12.38 -5.66
C GLU A 92 16.40 13.32 -5.76
N ASP A 93 15.36 12.97 -6.52
CA ASP A 93 14.17 13.83 -6.67
C ASP A 93 13.10 13.58 -5.60
N LEU A 94 13.29 12.56 -4.75
CA LEU A 94 12.30 12.20 -3.74
C LEU A 94 12.24 13.23 -2.58
N PRO A 95 11.06 13.48 -1.99
CA PRO A 95 10.93 14.30 -0.79
C PRO A 95 11.81 13.78 0.36
N HIS A 96 12.34 14.68 1.17
CA HIS A 96 13.25 14.35 2.26
C HIS A 96 12.66 13.33 3.26
N SER A 97 11.37 13.46 3.56
CA SER A 97 10.58 12.53 4.37
C SER A 97 10.58 11.10 3.81
N VAL A 98 10.38 10.95 2.50
CA VAL A 98 10.41 9.66 1.80
C VAL A 98 11.80 9.06 1.85
N LYS A 99 12.83 9.85 1.54
CA LYS A 99 14.24 9.43 1.63
C LYS A 99 14.60 8.94 3.04
N ALA A 100 14.10 9.60 4.08
CA ALA A 100 14.33 9.19 5.46
C ALA A 100 13.71 7.82 5.78
N VAL A 101 12.50 7.55 5.28
CA VAL A 101 11.85 6.22 5.40
C VAL A 101 12.66 5.17 4.66
N LEU A 102 12.94 5.39 3.37
CA LEU A 102 13.69 4.43 2.54
C LEU A 102 15.07 4.13 3.12
N LYS A 103 15.82 5.15 3.54
CA LYS A 103 17.12 4.98 4.21
C LYS A 103 17.02 4.13 5.48
N THR A 104 15.94 4.32 6.26
CA THR A 104 15.71 3.53 7.48
C THR A 104 15.44 2.07 7.14
N LEU A 105 14.60 1.82 6.14
CA LEU A 105 14.27 0.47 5.67
C LEU A 105 15.51 -0.24 5.11
N SER A 106 16.28 0.42 4.24
CA SER A 106 17.52 -0.14 3.68
C SER A 106 18.54 -0.47 4.77
N LYS A 107 18.69 0.38 5.79
CA LYS A 107 19.58 0.11 6.94
C LYS A 107 19.15 -1.13 7.73
N ARG A 108 17.84 -1.41 7.77
CA ARG A 108 17.24 -2.52 8.53
C ARG A 108 16.90 -3.72 7.65
N LEU A 109 17.29 -3.73 6.39
CA LEU A 109 16.84 -4.70 5.40
C LEU A 109 17.17 -6.16 5.78
N GLN A 110 18.39 -6.42 6.26
CA GLN A 110 18.79 -7.73 6.78
C GLN A 110 17.95 -8.15 7.99
N GLN A 111 17.68 -7.21 8.90
CA GLN A 111 16.84 -7.43 10.07
C GLN A 111 15.39 -7.73 9.68
N ILE A 112 14.84 -7.02 8.70
CA ILE A 112 13.49 -7.25 8.17
C ILE A 112 13.40 -8.64 7.53
N ARG A 113 14.42 -9.06 6.77
CA ARG A 113 14.49 -10.40 6.17
C ARG A 113 14.55 -11.52 7.20
N THR A 114 15.31 -11.30 8.28
CA THR A 114 15.50 -12.29 9.36
C THR A 114 14.39 -12.26 10.39
N CYS A 115 13.57 -11.23 10.41
CA CYS A 115 12.31 -11.20 11.13
C CYS A 115 11.31 -12.10 10.39
N THR A 116 11.61 -13.41 10.36
CA THR A 116 10.69 -14.45 9.92
C THR A 116 9.52 -14.41 10.87
N TYR A 117 8.35 -14.08 10.34
CA TYR A 117 7.12 -13.81 11.08
C TYR A 117 6.68 -15.05 11.85
N ARG A 118 7.23 -15.28 13.05
CA ARG A 118 6.83 -16.37 13.94
C ARG A 118 5.53 -15.96 14.64
N PRO A 119 4.37 -16.50 14.23
CA PRO A 119 3.06 -16.05 14.72
C PRO A 119 2.85 -16.37 16.21
N GLU A 120 3.56 -17.39 16.70
CA GLU A 120 3.25 -18.04 17.97
C GLU A 120 3.85 -17.33 19.20
N GLY A 121 4.96 -16.60 19.05
CA GLY A 121 5.69 -15.98 20.18
C GLY A 121 5.61 -14.46 20.26
N LEU A 122 5.30 -13.76 19.16
CA LEU A 122 5.53 -12.33 19.04
C LEU A 122 4.34 -11.45 19.47
N ALA A 123 3.18 -12.02 19.72
CA ALA A 123 1.95 -11.27 20.02
C ALA A 123 1.36 -11.68 21.38
N ILE A 124 2.15 -11.63 22.45
CA ILE A 124 1.58 -11.62 23.80
C ILE A 124 1.53 -10.14 24.20
N PRO A 125 0.33 -9.54 24.27
CA PRO A 125 0.17 -8.17 24.72
C PRO A 125 0.64 -8.07 26.18
N ASN A 126 1.15 -6.92 26.61
CA ASN A 126 1.58 -6.75 28.00
C ASN A 126 0.35 -6.81 28.94
N GLU A 127 0.17 -7.93 29.65
CA GLU A 127 -1.01 -8.21 30.49
C GLU A 127 -1.01 -7.49 31.85
N LEU A 128 0.08 -6.79 32.20
CA LEU A 128 0.33 -6.26 33.54
C LEU A 128 -0.07 -4.79 33.71
N THR A 129 -0.84 -4.21 32.79
CA THR A 129 -1.17 -2.78 32.81
C THR A 129 -2.67 -2.53 32.88
N THR A 130 -3.07 -1.49 33.61
CA THR A 130 -4.45 -0.96 33.62
C THR A 130 -4.83 -0.24 32.32
N GLU A 131 -3.90 -0.14 31.37
CA GLU A 131 -4.07 0.51 30.07
C GLU A 131 -4.23 -0.55 28.98
N ASP A 132 -4.82 -0.17 27.84
CA ASP A 132 -4.98 -1.09 26.73
C ASP A 132 -3.63 -1.63 26.24
N PRO A 133 -3.45 -2.96 26.17
CA PRO A 133 -2.17 -3.55 25.80
C PRO A 133 -1.63 -3.07 24.44
N ARG A 134 -2.53 -2.73 23.49
CA ARG A 134 -2.13 -2.16 22.19
C ARG A 134 -1.57 -0.76 22.33
N VAL A 135 -2.12 0.03 23.25
CA VAL A 135 -1.59 1.36 23.59
C VAL A 135 -0.22 1.22 24.26
N VAL A 136 -0.04 0.21 25.11
CA VAL A 136 1.23 -0.08 25.78
C VAL A 136 2.30 -0.50 24.77
N ASP A 137 1.99 -1.41 23.86
CA ASP A 137 2.92 -1.86 22.80
C ASP A 137 3.44 -0.67 21.97
N ILE A 138 2.53 0.23 21.59
CA ILE A 138 2.88 1.43 20.82
C ILE A 138 3.70 2.42 21.66
N PHE A 139 3.41 2.53 22.96
CA PHE A 139 4.20 3.38 23.85
C PHE A 139 5.63 2.84 24.02
N LEU A 140 5.82 1.53 24.07
CA LEU A 140 7.13 0.91 24.29
C LEU A 140 8.12 1.19 23.16
N VAL A 141 7.67 1.25 21.90
CA VAL A 141 8.55 1.58 20.75
C VAL A 141 9.08 3.01 20.75
N CYS A 142 8.50 3.91 21.55
CA CYS A 142 9.07 5.24 21.77
C CYS A 142 10.38 5.18 22.59
N GLY A 143 10.58 4.15 23.41
CA GLY A 143 11.75 4.01 24.31
C GLY A 143 12.67 2.82 24.00
N ARG A 144 12.11 1.66 23.62
CA ARG A 144 12.84 0.41 23.30
C ARG A 144 12.73 0.10 21.81
N ARG A 145 13.74 -0.55 21.24
CA ARG A 145 13.98 -0.58 19.77
C ARG A 145 14.27 -1.98 19.22
N ASN A 146 13.86 -3.05 19.88
CA ASN A 146 13.98 -4.37 19.25
C ASN A 146 12.93 -4.50 18.12
N LEU A 147 13.15 -5.45 17.21
CA LEU A 147 12.31 -5.63 16.02
C LEU A 147 10.89 -6.09 16.38
N GLU A 148 10.78 -6.89 17.44
CA GLU A 148 9.53 -7.45 17.93
C GLU A 148 8.59 -6.36 18.47
N ASP A 149 9.15 -5.38 19.18
CA ASP A 149 8.44 -4.21 19.67
C ASP A 149 7.87 -3.40 18.50
N PHE A 150 8.68 -3.15 17.46
CA PHE A 150 8.21 -2.47 16.24
C PHE A 150 7.09 -3.23 15.56
N PHE A 151 7.23 -4.54 15.46
CA PHE A 151 6.22 -5.41 14.85
C PHE A 151 4.90 -5.38 15.62
N ARG A 152 4.94 -5.59 16.94
CA ARG A 152 3.76 -5.50 17.82
C ARG A 152 3.11 -4.13 17.77
N ALA A 153 3.89 -3.06 17.84
CA ALA A 153 3.36 -1.70 17.74
C ALA A 153 2.64 -1.46 16.41
N GLY A 154 3.17 -1.98 15.31
CA GLY A 154 2.53 -1.97 13.98
C GLY A 154 1.17 -2.66 13.98
N LEU A 155 1.12 -3.89 14.49
CA LEU A 155 -0.13 -4.66 14.61
C LEU A 155 -1.13 -3.98 15.55
N SER A 156 -0.65 -3.45 16.67
CA SER A 156 -1.45 -2.71 17.65
C SER A 156 -2.05 -1.45 17.05
N ALA A 157 -1.29 -0.69 16.26
CA ALA A 157 -1.79 0.50 15.58
C ALA A 157 -2.86 0.15 14.54
N LEU A 158 -2.62 -0.88 13.70
CA LEU A 158 -3.62 -1.37 12.74
C LEU A 158 -4.88 -1.87 13.43
N SER A 159 -4.74 -2.61 14.53
CA SER A 159 -5.86 -3.12 15.33
C SER A 159 -6.71 -1.98 15.89
N LEU A 160 -6.09 -0.97 16.50
CA LEU A 160 -6.77 0.21 17.02
C LEU A 160 -7.49 1.01 15.93
N ALA A 161 -6.88 1.14 14.75
CA ALA A 161 -7.49 1.83 13.62
C ALA A 161 -8.70 1.08 13.05
N ASP A 162 -8.66 -0.25 13.02
CA ASP A 162 -9.80 -1.07 12.61
C ASP A 162 -10.95 -0.94 13.61
N ASP A 163 -10.71 -1.08 14.91
CA ASP A 163 -11.76 -0.91 15.93
C ASP A 163 -12.38 0.50 15.87
N TYR A 164 -11.58 1.51 15.56
CA TYR A 164 -12.06 2.88 15.36
C TYR A 164 -12.93 2.99 14.10
N ALA A 165 -12.51 2.37 12.98
CA ALA A 165 -13.27 2.39 11.74
C ALA A 165 -14.64 1.71 11.92
N ASP A 166 -14.65 0.54 12.56
CA ASP A 166 -15.87 -0.22 12.87
C ASP A 166 -16.81 0.62 13.77
N TRP A 167 -16.27 1.30 14.78
CA TRP A 167 -17.06 2.21 15.62
C TRP A 167 -17.60 3.42 14.85
N ALA A 168 -16.78 4.05 14.01
CA ALA A 168 -17.16 5.23 13.24
C ALA A 168 -18.29 4.90 12.27
N GLU A 169 -18.22 3.73 11.62
CA GLU A 169 -19.29 3.20 10.78
C GLU A 169 -20.57 2.96 11.58
N ALA A 170 -20.48 2.29 12.74
CA ALA A 170 -21.63 2.00 13.59
C ALA A 170 -22.37 3.25 14.08
N VAL A 171 -21.68 4.38 14.24
CA VAL A 171 -22.29 5.67 14.62
C VAL A 171 -22.54 6.61 13.42
N ALA A 172 -22.46 6.08 12.20
CA ALA A 172 -22.66 6.80 10.94
C ALA A 172 -21.77 8.05 10.78
N TYR A 173 -20.55 8.01 11.32
CA TYR A 173 -19.55 9.06 11.11
C TYR A 173 -18.82 8.89 9.77
N PRO A 174 -18.35 10.01 9.18
CA PRO A 174 -17.55 9.93 7.95
C PRO A 174 -16.29 9.10 8.13
N SER A 175 -16.04 8.20 7.19
CA SER A 175 -14.80 7.42 7.11
C SER A 175 -13.60 8.34 6.89
N ARG A 176 -12.64 8.28 7.81
CA ARG A 176 -11.40 9.04 7.69
C ARG A 176 -10.59 8.65 6.46
N LEU A 177 -10.60 7.36 6.11
CA LEU A 177 -9.85 6.86 4.96
C LEU A 177 -10.45 7.35 3.64
N ASP A 178 -11.76 7.54 3.57
CA ASP A 178 -12.42 8.10 2.40
C ASP A 178 -12.22 9.62 2.32
N ALA A 179 -12.23 10.31 3.46
CA ALA A 179 -11.89 11.73 3.51
C ALA A 179 -10.46 11.98 3.01
N LEU A 180 -9.48 11.22 3.51
CA LEU A 180 -8.08 11.32 3.08
C LEU A 180 -7.87 10.98 1.59
N SER A 181 -8.71 10.12 1.02
CA SER A 181 -8.64 9.81 -0.42
C SER A 181 -9.13 10.97 -1.29
N LYS A 182 -9.91 11.90 -0.74
CA LYS A 182 -10.43 13.07 -1.46
C LYS A 182 -9.54 14.30 -1.26
N ASP A 183 -9.10 14.51 -0.03
CA ASP A 183 -8.27 15.65 0.37
C ASP A 183 -7.31 15.21 1.48
N LEU A 184 -6.01 15.40 1.27
CA LEU A 184 -4.98 15.03 2.25
C LEU A 184 -4.91 16.00 3.43
N ASP A 185 -5.42 17.22 3.28
CA ASP A 185 -5.37 18.27 4.30
C ASP A 185 -6.67 18.34 5.13
N THR A 186 -7.70 17.58 4.75
CA THR A 186 -8.96 17.52 5.49
C THR A 186 -8.77 17.00 6.91
N LYS A 187 -9.60 17.45 7.84
CA LYS A 187 -9.75 16.88 9.20
C LYS A 187 -11.02 16.03 9.35
N ASP A 188 -11.78 15.85 8.27
CA ASP A 188 -13.02 15.11 8.30
C ASP A 188 -12.79 13.64 8.65
N GLY A 189 -13.71 13.08 9.44
CA GLY A 189 -13.62 11.71 9.94
C GLY A 189 -12.54 11.50 11.01
N ALA A 190 -11.81 12.52 11.48
CA ALA A 190 -10.82 12.39 12.56
C ALA A 190 -11.45 12.49 13.96
N HIS A 191 -12.41 11.62 14.26
CA HIS A 191 -13.14 11.57 15.53
C HIS A 191 -12.48 10.66 16.59
N TYR A 192 -11.16 10.46 16.51
CA TYR A 192 -10.42 9.52 17.36
C TYR A 192 -10.59 9.81 18.85
N LEU A 193 -10.50 11.08 19.26
CA LEU A 193 -10.65 11.45 20.68
C LEU A 193 -12.09 11.24 21.19
N LYS A 194 -13.10 11.37 20.32
CA LYS A 194 -14.48 11.06 20.69
C LYS A 194 -14.62 9.56 20.95
N TYR A 195 -14.09 8.75 20.05
CA TYR A 195 -14.05 7.30 20.22
C TYR A 195 -13.34 6.88 21.50
N THR A 196 -12.11 7.37 21.75
CA THR A 196 -11.35 6.93 22.93
C THR A 196 -11.96 7.38 24.24
N LYS A 197 -12.67 8.51 24.27
CA LYS A 197 -13.45 8.94 25.45
C LYS A 197 -14.71 8.11 25.67
N ALA A 198 -15.29 7.56 24.62
CA ALA A 198 -16.46 6.68 24.71
C ALA A 198 -16.08 5.25 25.14
N CYS A 199 -14.82 4.85 25.00
CA CYS A 199 -14.32 3.54 25.38
C CYS A 199 -13.67 3.55 26.76
N SER A 200 -14.25 2.82 27.73
CA SER A 200 -13.73 2.70 29.10
C SER A 200 -12.38 1.99 29.22
N ARG A 201 -11.96 1.22 28.20
CA ARG A 201 -10.71 0.45 28.20
C ARG A 201 -9.43 1.30 28.09
N PHE A 202 -9.54 2.58 27.72
CA PHE A 202 -8.37 3.46 27.58
C PHE A 202 -8.17 4.28 28.85
N ALA A 203 -7.06 4.02 29.55
CA ALA A 203 -6.68 4.81 30.73
C ALA A 203 -6.23 6.22 30.34
N ASP A 204 -5.55 6.37 29.19
CA ASP A 204 -5.19 7.66 28.58
C ASP A 204 -5.84 7.82 27.19
N PRO A 205 -7.09 8.35 27.14
CA PRO A 205 -7.81 8.54 25.88
C PRO A 205 -7.09 9.43 24.87
N LYS A 206 -6.30 10.41 25.36
CA LYS A 206 -5.55 11.32 24.48
C LYS A 206 -4.43 10.56 23.76
N ARG A 207 -3.66 9.77 24.50
CA ARG A 207 -2.61 8.93 23.92
C ARG A 207 -3.16 7.90 22.96
N ALA A 208 -4.22 7.19 23.35
CA ALA A 208 -4.89 6.23 22.48
C ALA A 208 -5.36 6.89 21.17
N SER A 209 -5.85 8.14 21.22
CA SER A 209 -6.32 8.84 20.02
C SER A 209 -5.19 9.12 19.01
N VAL A 210 -3.99 9.43 19.49
CA VAL A 210 -2.79 9.61 18.66
C VAL A 210 -2.38 8.28 18.03
N TYR A 211 -2.49 7.19 18.77
CA TYR A 211 -2.12 5.86 18.29
C TYR A 211 -3.12 5.26 17.30
N ILE A 212 -4.38 5.67 17.37
CA ILE A 212 -5.37 5.39 16.31
C ILE A 212 -5.00 6.14 15.04
N GLU A 213 -4.65 7.43 15.14
CA GLU A 213 -4.20 8.21 13.98
C GLU A 213 -3.01 7.54 13.29
N TYR A 214 -2.10 6.99 14.08
CA TYR A 214 -0.97 6.22 13.60
C TYR A 214 -1.38 5.00 12.77
N GLY A 215 -2.38 4.25 13.23
CA GLY A 215 -2.94 3.12 12.48
C GLY A 215 -3.68 3.54 11.22
N ILE A 216 -4.45 4.64 11.28
CA ILE A 216 -5.15 5.19 10.11
C ILE A 216 -4.17 5.59 9.00
N LYS A 217 -2.99 6.10 9.38
CA LYS A 217 -1.94 6.40 8.41
C LYS A 217 -1.41 5.15 7.70
N TYR A 218 -1.24 4.03 8.41
CA TYR A 218 -0.88 2.75 7.80
C TYR A 218 -1.98 2.26 6.85
N ARG A 219 -3.25 2.33 7.27
CA ARG A 219 -4.40 1.94 6.44
C ARG A 219 -4.53 2.80 5.19
N PHE A 220 -4.27 4.09 5.31
CA PHE A 220 -4.25 4.98 4.16
C PHE A 220 -3.10 4.61 3.20
N PHE A 221 -1.92 4.32 3.73
CA PHE A 221 -0.78 3.87 2.93
C PHE A 221 -1.05 2.53 2.21
N GLU A 222 -1.64 1.57 2.89
CA GLU A 222 -2.09 0.30 2.30
C GLU A 222 -2.99 0.54 1.08
N ARG A 223 -3.99 1.42 1.21
CA ARG A 223 -4.88 1.78 0.10
C ARG A 223 -4.12 2.40 -1.07
N LEU A 224 -3.13 3.24 -0.80
CA LEU A 224 -2.27 3.84 -1.83
C LEU A 224 -1.44 2.79 -2.58
N CYS A 225 -0.95 1.76 -1.89
CA CYS A 225 -0.24 0.62 -2.50
C CYS A 225 -1.18 -0.22 -3.37
N MET A 226 -2.37 -0.55 -2.87
CA MET A 226 -3.37 -1.32 -3.62
C MET A 226 -3.73 -0.62 -4.94
N ILE A 227 -4.13 0.65 -4.89
CA ILE A 227 -4.50 1.45 -6.07
C ILE A 227 -3.36 1.47 -7.11
N ARG A 228 -2.11 1.65 -6.66
CA ARG A 228 -0.95 1.73 -7.56
C ARG A 228 -0.56 0.39 -8.16
N SER A 229 -0.73 -0.70 -7.41
CA SER A 229 -0.34 -2.04 -7.85
C SER A 229 -1.26 -2.62 -8.93
N GLN A 230 -2.49 -2.13 -9.02
CA GLN A 230 -3.53 -2.68 -9.92
C GLN A 230 -3.65 -1.94 -11.25
N GLY A 231 -2.95 -0.82 -11.41
CA GLY A 231 -3.03 -0.01 -12.63
C GLY A 231 -4.41 0.66 -12.84
N PRO A 232 -4.61 1.33 -13.99
CA PRO A 232 -5.81 2.14 -14.26
C PRO A 232 -7.11 1.34 -14.46
N THR A 233 -7.06 0.02 -14.51
CA THR A 233 -8.17 -0.83 -15.02
C THR A 233 -9.13 -1.34 -13.94
N CYS A 234 -8.89 -1.06 -12.65
CA CYS A 234 -9.75 -1.51 -11.56
C CYS A 234 -10.63 -0.37 -11.03
N ASN A 235 -11.79 -0.16 -11.67
CA ASN A 235 -12.79 0.81 -11.23
C ASN A 235 -13.73 0.27 -10.14
N ASP A 236 -13.64 -1.02 -9.81
CA ASP A 236 -14.51 -1.65 -8.83
C ASP A 236 -13.73 -2.01 -7.55
N VAL A 237 -13.82 -1.11 -6.57
CA VAL A 237 -13.21 -1.27 -5.24
C VAL A 237 -13.77 -2.49 -4.49
N SER A 238 -14.91 -3.03 -4.95
CA SER A 238 -15.67 -4.09 -4.28
C SER A 238 -15.13 -5.50 -4.56
N THR A 239 -14.29 -5.68 -5.59
CA THR A 239 -13.73 -6.98 -6.03
C THR A 239 -12.22 -7.11 -5.78
N LEU A 240 -11.65 -6.21 -4.98
CA LEU A 240 -10.21 -6.12 -4.75
C LEU A 240 -9.65 -7.37 -4.04
N PRO A 241 -8.51 -7.93 -4.50
CA PRO A 241 -7.82 -9.01 -3.80
C PRO A 241 -7.38 -8.58 -2.39
N HIS A 242 -7.14 -9.60 -1.56
CA HIS A 242 -6.77 -9.51 -0.15
C HIS A 242 -5.80 -8.37 0.18
N ARG A 243 -6.08 -7.72 1.32
CA ARG A 243 -5.32 -6.62 1.94
C ARG A 243 -3.81 -6.70 1.64
N GLN A 244 -3.21 -5.64 1.09
CA GLN A 244 -1.75 -5.55 0.83
C GLN A 244 -0.95 -5.14 2.08
N LEU A 245 -1.11 -5.90 3.16
CA LEU A 245 -0.43 -5.67 4.42
C LEU A 245 1.09 -5.83 4.34
N GLY A 246 1.61 -6.53 3.32
CA GLY A 246 3.04 -6.76 3.14
C GLY A 246 3.87 -5.48 3.03
N PHE A 247 3.39 -4.46 2.30
CA PHE A 247 4.10 -3.17 2.25
C PHE A 247 3.95 -2.38 3.54
N THR A 248 2.79 -2.48 4.18
CA THR A 248 2.49 -1.84 5.45
C THR A 248 3.38 -2.38 6.57
N SER A 249 3.65 -3.68 6.60
CA SER A 249 4.48 -4.31 7.64
C SER A 249 5.95 -3.89 7.56
N LEU A 250 6.49 -3.64 6.36
CA LEU A 250 7.82 -3.06 6.20
C LEU A 250 7.97 -1.76 6.99
N LEU A 251 6.93 -0.93 6.95
CA LEU A 251 6.94 0.39 7.58
C LEU A 251 6.93 0.34 9.11
N PHE A 252 6.54 -0.79 9.73
CA PHE A 252 6.66 -0.99 11.18
C PHE A 252 8.12 -0.80 11.62
N PHE A 253 9.07 -1.29 10.81
CA PHE A 253 10.50 -1.18 11.05
C PHE A 253 11.07 0.20 10.70
N ALA A 254 10.28 1.10 10.12
CA ALA A 254 10.62 2.51 9.92
C ALA A 254 9.76 3.45 10.77
N TRP A 255 9.14 2.94 11.85
CA TRP A 255 8.21 3.62 12.76
C TRP A 255 8.33 5.15 12.80
N THR A 256 9.37 5.68 13.45
CA THR A 256 9.54 7.13 13.64
C THR A 256 9.66 7.90 12.33
N SER A 257 10.39 7.35 11.35
CA SER A 257 10.56 7.97 10.03
C SER A 257 9.23 8.00 9.27
N PHE A 258 8.45 6.92 9.35
CA PHE A 258 7.14 6.83 8.70
C PHE A 258 6.12 7.79 9.33
N TYR A 259 6.07 7.91 10.66
CA TYR A 259 5.17 8.89 11.29
C TYR A 259 5.50 10.33 10.97
N ARG A 260 6.79 10.65 10.79
CA ARG A 260 7.23 11.98 10.36
C ARG A 260 7.04 12.23 8.87
N CYS A 261 6.76 11.20 8.07
CA CYS A 261 6.48 11.35 6.65
C CYS A 261 5.13 12.07 6.45
N ARG A 262 5.07 13.14 5.66
CA ARG A 262 3.81 13.90 5.52
C ARG A 262 2.81 13.10 4.68
N TYR A 263 1.50 13.28 4.92
CA TYR A 263 0.46 12.61 4.11
C TYR A 263 0.64 12.87 2.60
N GLN A 264 0.99 14.11 2.22
CA GLN A 264 1.30 14.50 0.85
C GLN A 264 2.48 13.77 0.20
N ASP A 265 3.39 13.20 0.99
CA ASP A 265 4.56 12.49 0.49
C ASP A 265 4.32 10.96 0.42
N LEU A 266 3.24 10.45 1.04
CA LEU A 266 2.90 9.02 1.03
C LEU A 266 2.67 8.45 -0.38
N PRO A 267 2.03 9.18 -1.33
CA PRO A 267 1.99 8.77 -2.73
C PRO A 267 3.36 8.42 -3.33
N ALA A 268 4.36 9.28 -3.10
CA ALA A 268 5.71 9.07 -3.61
C ALA A 268 6.42 7.93 -2.89
N LEU A 269 6.20 7.77 -1.58
CA LEU A 269 6.70 6.62 -0.82
C LEU A 269 6.13 5.30 -1.35
N ALA A 270 4.82 5.23 -1.62
CA ALA A 270 4.18 4.04 -2.18
C ALA A 270 4.79 3.66 -3.53
N SER A 271 4.92 4.64 -4.44
CA SER A 271 5.58 4.42 -5.73
C SER A 271 7.03 3.94 -5.59
N ALA A 272 7.81 4.52 -4.66
CA ALA A 272 9.21 4.12 -4.44
C ALA A 272 9.34 2.69 -3.88
N LEU A 273 8.48 2.29 -2.95
CA LEU A 273 8.47 0.92 -2.42
C LEU A 273 8.06 -0.09 -3.48
N LEU A 274 7.02 0.22 -4.27
CA LEU A 274 6.56 -0.64 -5.36
C LEU A 274 7.62 -0.79 -6.46
N ALA A 275 8.38 0.27 -6.77
CA ALA A 275 9.46 0.24 -7.75
C ALA A 275 10.68 -0.56 -7.26
N THR A 276 10.91 -0.65 -5.95
CA THR A 276 12.06 -1.37 -5.39
C THR A 276 11.78 -2.88 -5.33
N GLU A 277 12.40 -3.64 -6.23
CA GLU A 277 12.21 -5.09 -6.36
C GLU A 277 12.39 -5.85 -5.04
N GLU A 278 13.39 -5.47 -4.25
CA GLU A 278 13.72 -6.12 -2.99
C GLU A 278 12.61 -5.96 -1.94
N PHE A 279 12.05 -4.76 -1.79
CA PHE A 279 10.92 -4.52 -0.89
C PHE A 279 9.65 -5.20 -1.38
N ARG A 280 9.41 -5.20 -2.70
CA ARG A 280 8.27 -5.89 -3.31
C ARG A 280 8.29 -7.39 -2.99
N LYS A 281 9.42 -8.07 -3.21
CA LYS A 281 9.58 -9.51 -2.90
C LYS A 281 9.31 -9.83 -1.43
N ILE A 282 9.78 -8.97 -0.50
CA ILE A 282 9.54 -9.16 0.93
C ILE A 282 8.05 -8.94 1.26
N ALA A 283 7.43 -7.89 0.72
CA ALA A 283 6.03 -7.58 0.93
C ALA A 283 5.12 -8.71 0.42
N GLU A 284 5.34 -9.19 -0.81
CA GLU A 284 4.57 -10.29 -1.39
C GLU A 284 4.67 -11.56 -0.56
N LYS A 285 5.89 -11.95 -0.16
CA LYS A 285 6.10 -13.17 0.64
C LYS A 285 5.44 -13.10 2.03
N SER A 286 5.38 -11.91 2.62
CA SER A 286 4.89 -11.74 4.00
C SER A 286 3.41 -11.43 4.11
N ASN A 287 2.72 -11.14 3.01
CA ASN A 287 1.37 -10.57 3.05
C ASN A 287 0.38 -11.40 3.88
N GLU A 288 0.28 -12.70 3.59
CA GLU A 288 -0.61 -13.63 4.27
C GLU A 288 -0.21 -13.84 5.74
N GLU A 289 1.09 -13.95 6.01
CA GLU A 289 1.62 -14.14 7.36
C GLU A 289 1.29 -12.93 8.26
N ILE A 290 1.38 -11.70 7.72
CA ILE A 290 0.98 -10.48 8.44
C ILE A 290 -0.51 -10.47 8.74
N GLU A 291 -1.34 -10.89 7.77
CA GLU A 291 -2.78 -10.95 7.98
C GLU A 291 -3.15 -11.93 9.10
N LEU A 292 -2.54 -13.11 9.11
CA LEU A 292 -2.70 -14.09 10.18
C LEU A 292 -2.24 -13.53 11.53
N CYS A 293 -1.09 -12.86 11.57
CA CYS A 293 -0.58 -12.21 12.78
C CYS A 293 -1.55 -11.13 13.28
N LEU A 294 -2.11 -10.30 12.40
CA LEU A 294 -3.07 -9.26 12.78
C LEU A 294 -4.36 -9.86 13.33
N LYS A 295 -4.90 -10.90 12.70
CA LYS A 295 -6.09 -11.63 13.17
C LYS A 295 -5.85 -12.24 14.56
N ALA A 296 -4.72 -12.91 14.74
CA ALA A 296 -4.33 -13.48 16.03
C ALA A 296 -4.16 -12.40 17.11
N HIS A 297 -3.53 -11.27 16.76
CA HIS A 297 -3.31 -10.14 17.67
C HIS A 297 -4.63 -9.52 18.13
N LYS A 298 -5.57 -9.27 17.21
CA LYS A 298 -6.93 -8.81 17.54
C LYS A 298 -7.67 -9.77 18.46
N GLY A 299 -7.64 -11.07 18.14
CA GLY A 299 -8.31 -12.10 18.92
C GLY A 299 -7.76 -12.25 20.34
N LYS A 300 -6.48 -11.92 20.58
CA LYS A 300 -5.89 -11.87 21.92
C LYS A 300 -6.26 -10.59 22.66
N ALA A 301 -6.14 -9.44 22.00
CA ALA A 301 -6.50 -8.14 22.60
C ALA A 301 -7.96 -8.11 23.06
N ALA A 302 -8.90 -8.68 22.30
CA ALA A 302 -10.31 -8.75 22.68
C ALA A 302 -10.54 -9.57 23.97
N ARG A 303 -9.82 -10.68 24.16
CA ARG A 303 -10.00 -11.55 25.34
C ARG A 303 -9.61 -10.88 26.65
N LEU A 304 -8.68 -9.93 26.63
CA LEU A 304 -8.20 -9.26 27.84
C LEU A 304 -9.21 -8.26 28.44
N PHE A 305 -10.30 -7.94 27.73
CA PHE A 305 -11.32 -6.97 28.19
C PHE A 305 -12.73 -7.55 28.36
N HIS A 306 -12.90 -8.85 28.11
CA HIS A 306 -14.18 -9.55 28.31
C HIS A 306 -14.27 -10.27 29.67
N TYR A 307 -13.43 -9.90 30.64
CA TYR A 307 -13.46 -10.39 32.02
C TYR A 307 -13.66 -9.24 33.00
#